data_AF-A0A2E8QMN2-F1
#
_entry.id   AF-A0A2E8QMN2-F1
#
_cell.length_a   1.000
_cell.length_b   1.000
_cell.length_c   1.000
_cell.angle_alpha   90.00
_cell.angle_beta   90.00
_cell.angle_gamma   90.00
#
_symmetry.space_group_name_H-M   'P 1'
#
loop_
_entity.id
_entity.type
_entity.pdbx_description
1 polymer ?
#
loop_
_entity_poly.entity_id
_entity_poly.type
_entity_poly.pdbx_seq_one_letter_code
_entity_poly.pdbx_strand_id
1 'polypeptide(L)'
;MGTVRPGSSQETRFPSQQGINKEPIPMLSDLVAWWQSLTPYQPVLNIELKSDPRYPDESPDPDDYARIVVGELKRWGLLTSVWLQAFDWRLLQAIQRLSDDIFTGYLSSERDHDATVLKEGTSAWLAGFDPCHYSSSLPEAIRAAGGRFWGPAFADLSKERVQEAQTLGLSVHTWTLNEDHAFQEAIKLGVNGITSDYPDRARSALQAAGFSVAPPSAPAGSAKAGAA
;
A
#
# COMPACT_ATOMS: atom_id res chain seq x y z
N MET A 1 18.87 17.22 4.01
CA MET A 1 17.81 16.31 3.49
C MET A 1 18.46 15.34 2.52
N GLY A 2 17.92 14.12 2.45
CA GLY A 2 18.39 13.06 1.55
C GLY A 2 19.46 12.11 2.10
N THR A 3 19.95 12.33 3.32
CA THR A 3 20.82 11.39 4.04
C THR A 3 20.19 10.98 5.36
N VAL A 4 20.38 9.73 5.76
CA VAL A 4 19.93 9.24 7.08
C VAL A 4 20.67 9.99 8.18
N ARG A 5 19.97 10.31 9.27
CA ARG A 5 20.60 10.92 10.45
C ARG A 5 21.45 9.87 11.17
N PRO A 6 22.77 10.10 11.38
CA PRO A 6 23.61 9.16 12.12
C PRO A 6 23.09 8.91 13.55
N GLY A 7 23.15 7.66 13.99
CA GLY A 7 22.65 7.18 15.28
C GLY A 7 21.13 7.13 15.42
N SER A 8 20.37 7.34 14.34
CA SER A 8 18.91 7.25 14.37
C SER A 8 18.43 5.81 14.25
N SER A 9 17.20 5.54 14.68
CA SER A 9 16.55 4.24 14.48
C SER A 9 16.42 3.85 13.01
N GLN A 10 16.35 4.84 12.10
CA GLN A 10 16.32 4.59 10.66
C GLN A 10 17.65 4.01 10.16
N GLU A 11 18.79 4.52 10.63
CA GLU A 11 20.11 3.98 10.26
C GLU A 11 20.25 2.52 10.67
N THR A 12 19.81 2.19 11.89
CA THR A 12 19.80 0.79 12.37
C THR A 12 18.87 -0.10 11.54
N ARG A 13 17.71 0.41 11.13
CA ARG A 13 16.70 -0.35 10.35
C ARG A 13 17.09 -0.51 8.88
N PHE A 14 17.80 0.46 8.31
CA PHE A 14 18.17 0.51 6.90
C PHE A 14 19.69 0.76 6.74
N PRO A 15 20.55 -0.16 7.24
CA PRO A 15 21.99 0.06 7.29
C PRO A 15 22.64 0.13 5.90
N SER A 16 21.97 -0.38 4.87
CA SER A 16 22.42 -0.35 3.48
C SER A 16 21.84 0.82 2.67
N GLN A 17 21.05 1.71 3.28
CA GLN A 17 20.46 2.85 2.58
C GLN A 17 21.54 3.80 2.05
N GLN A 18 21.50 4.07 0.74
CA GLN A 18 22.37 5.07 0.14
C GLN A 18 21.75 6.45 0.27
N GLY A 19 22.49 7.39 0.87
CA GLY A 19 22.07 8.78 0.97
C GLY A 19 22.46 9.59 -0.26
N ILE A 20 21.57 10.46 -0.74
CA ILE A 20 21.82 11.44 -1.78
C ILE A 20 21.73 12.83 -1.16
N ASN A 21 22.84 13.58 -1.19
CA ASN A 21 22.87 14.90 -0.58
C ASN A 21 21.88 15.86 -1.26
N LYS A 22 21.05 16.50 -0.44
CA LYS A 22 20.07 17.52 -0.85
C LYS A 22 18.91 16.99 -1.69
N GLU A 23 18.59 15.70 -1.60
CA GLU A 23 17.34 15.17 -2.16
C GLU A 23 16.13 15.82 -1.47
N PRO A 24 15.22 16.51 -2.21
CA PRO A 24 14.02 17.12 -1.65
C PRO A 24 12.90 16.09 -1.45
N ILE A 25 11.83 16.49 -0.75
CA ILE A 25 10.57 15.73 -0.76
C ILE A 25 9.89 15.99 -2.11
N PRO A 26 9.62 14.96 -2.93
CA PRO A 26 9.02 15.16 -4.25
C PRO A 26 7.54 15.51 -4.15
N MET A 27 7.05 16.28 -5.12
CA MET A 27 5.61 16.44 -5.36
C MET A 27 5.06 15.22 -6.10
N LEU A 28 3.75 15.01 -6.04
CA LEU A 28 3.08 14.00 -6.89
C LEU A 28 3.37 14.25 -8.37
N SER A 29 3.41 15.51 -8.82
CA SER A 29 3.75 15.86 -10.20
C SER A 29 5.16 15.39 -10.61
N ASP A 30 6.13 15.43 -9.71
CA ASP A 30 7.50 14.99 -9.98
C ASP A 30 7.53 13.46 -10.16
N LEU A 31 6.80 12.74 -9.30
CA LEU A 31 6.63 11.29 -9.42
C LEU A 31 5.97 10.93 -10.76
N VAL A 32 4.93 11.65 -11.17
CA VAL A 32 4.21 11.38 -12.43
C VAL A 32 5.10 11.62 -13.63
N ALA A 33 5.85 12.73 -13.66
CA ALA A 33 6.79 13.02 -14.74
C ALA A 33 7.86 11.93 -14.87
N TRP A 34 8.40 11.46 -13.73
CA TRP A 34 9.33 10.33 -13.71
C TRP A 34 8.67 9.02 -14.17
N TRP A 35 7.49 8.70 -13.65
CA TRP A 35 6.74 7.49 -13.95
C TRP A 35 6.39 7.38 -15.44
N GLN A 36 5.99 8.48 -16.08
CA GLN A 36 5.72 8.53 -17.52
C GLN A 36 6.95 8.22 -18.38
N SER A 37 8.16 8.47 -17.86
CA SER A 37 9.41 8.19 -18.57
C SER A 37 9.83 6.71 -18.53
N LEU A 38 9.15 5.87 -17.74
CA LEU A 38 9.53 4.48 -17.53
C LEU A 38 9.29 3.61 -18.77
N THR A 39 10.27 2.77 -19.10
CA THR A 39 10.24 1.77 -20.17
C THR A 39 10.73 0.42 -19.61
N PRO A 40 10.22 -0.74 -20.08
CA PRO A 40 9.29 -0.91 -21.19
C PRO A 40 7.81 -0.71 -20.85
N TYR A 41 7.47 -0.54 -19.58
CA TYR A 41 6.11 -0.26 -19.15
C TYR A 41 6.10 0.65 -17.93
N GLN A 42 4.94 1.22 -17.64
CA GLN A 42 4.69 1.96 -16.41
C GLN A 42 3.97 1.05 -15.39
N PRO A 43 4.54 0.82 -14.20
CA PRO A 43 3.89 -0.01 -13.17
C PRO A 43 2.65 0.68 -12.61
N VAL A 44 1.69 -0.08 -12.09
CA VAL A 44 0.59 0.50 -11.30
C VAL A 44 1.17 1.19 -10.08
N LEU A 45 0.70 2.41 -9.78
CA LEU A 45 1.13 3.14 -8.58
C LEU A 45 0.25 2.76 -7.39
N ASN A 46 0.90 2.32 -6.30
CA ASN A 46 0.28 2.19 -4.99
C ASN A 46 0.46 3.47 -4.18
N ILE A 47 -0.61 4.25 -4.03
CA ILE A 47 -0.57 5.51 -3.30
C ILE A 47 -1.31 5.35 -2.00
N GLU A 48 -0.57 5.42 -0.90
CA GLU A 48 -1.17 5.48 0.43
C GLU A 48 -1.53 6.91 0.81
N LEU A 49 -2.78 7.11 1.23
CA LEU A 49 -3.26 8.38 1.75
C LEU A 49 -3.15 8.39 3.27
N LYS A 50 -2.34 9.31 3.78
CA LYS A 50 -2.03 9.44 5.21
C LYS A 50 -2.98 10.44 5.85
N SER A 51 -3.86 9.94 6.71
CA SER A 51 -4.70 10.71 7.62
C SER A 51 -4.90 9.90 8.90
N ASP A 52 -5.13 10.58 10.02
CA ASP A 52 -5.39 9.95 11.31
C ASP A 52 -6.70 10.51 11.89
N PRO A 53 -7.74 9.68 12.08
CA PRO A 53 -9.02 10.13 12.61
C PRO A 53 -8.94 10.71 14.02
N ARG A 54 -7.86 10.44 14.76
CA ARG A 54 -7.61 10.97 16.11
C ARG A 54 -7.05 12.39 16.08
N TYR A 55 -6.50 12.82 14.95
CA TYR A 55 -5.89 14.14 14.75
C TYR A 55 -6.48 14.82 13.50
N PRO A 56 -7.80 15.16 13.51
CA PRO A 56 -8.52 15.64 12.33
C PRO A 56 -8.00 16.99 11.79
N ASP A 57 -7.21 17.74 12.57
CA ASP A 57 -6.65 19.03 12.15
C ASP A 57 -5.28 18.91 11.45
N GLU A 58 -4.67 17.71 11.38
CA GLU A 58 -3.36 17.49 10.74
C GLU A 58 -3.44 17.19 9.24
N SER A 59 -4.63 16.98 8.71
CA SER A 59 -4.91 16.79 7.28
C SER A 59 -6.26 17.43 6.93
N PRO A 60 -6.57 17.66 5.64
CA PRO A 60 -7.94 18.01 5.25
C PRO A 60 -8.92 16.93 5.71
N ASP A 61 -10.19 17.31 5.90
CA ASP A 61 -11.23 16.31 6.18
C ASP A 61 -11.37 15.31 5.02
N PRO A 62 -11.93 14.10 5.25
CA PRO A 62 -11.95 13.05 4.23
C PRO A 62 -12.58 13.45 2.89
N ASP A 63 -13.62 14.28 2.87
CA ASP A 63 -14.29 14.65 1.63
C ASP A 63 -13.48 15.69 0.85
N ASP A 64 -12.87 16.67 1.54
CA ASP A 64 -11.94 17.62 0.91
C ASP A 64 -10.67 16.92 0.41
N TYR A 65 -10.10 16.02 1.21
CA TYR A 65 -8.91 15.26 0.82
C TYR A 65 -9.21 14.38 -0.41
N ALA A 66 -10.35 13.68 -0.43
CA ALA A 66 -10.77 12.90 -1.58
C ALA A 66 -10.92 13.77 -2.84
N ARG A 67 -11.54 14.96 -2.74
CA ARG A 67 -11.65 15.91 -3.87
C ARG A 67 -10.29 16.33 -4.41
N ILE A 68 -9.34 16.66 -3.53
CA ILE A 68 -7.98 17.07 -3.92
C ILE A 68 -7.28 15.92 -4.66
N VAL A 69 -7.27 14.72 -4.08
CA VAL A 69 -6.58 13.56 -4.65
C VAL A 69 -7.20 13.16 -5.99
N VAL A 70 -8.52 12.99 -6.05
CA VAL A 70 -9.21 12.61 -7.30
C VAL A 70 -9.05 13.69 -8.37
N GLY A 71 -9.05 14.98 -7.98
CA GLY A 71 -8.77 16.10 -8.88
C GLY A 71 -7.38 16.03 -9.51
N GLU A 72 -6.35 15.77 -8.71
CA GLU A 72 -4.98 15.61 -9.22
C GLU A 72 -4.83 14.34 -10.08
N LEU A 73 -5.41 13.21 -9.68
CA LEU A 73 -5.39 12.00 -10.52
C LEU A 73 -6.07 12.22 -11.88
N LYS A 74 -7.19 12.95 -11.92
CA LYS A 74 -7.86 13.36 -13.17
C LYS A 74 -6.95 14.24 -14.03
N ARG A 75 -6.33 15.24 -13.42
CA ARG A 75 -5.42 16.17 -14.10
C ARG A 75 -4.26 15.46 -14.80
N TRP A 76 -3.76 14.38 -14.20
CA TRP A 76 -2.62 13.61 -14.72
C TRP A 76 -3.02 12.35 -15.51
N GLY A 77 -4.32 12.09 -15.69
CA GLY A 77 -4.80 10.92 -16.44
C GLY A 77 -4.51 9.58 -15.76
N LEU A 78 -4.49 9.53 -14.43
CA LEU A 78 -4.02 8.40 -13.64
C LEU A 78 -5.12 7.49 -13.08
N LEU A 79 -6.39 7.81 -13.29
CA LEU A 79 -7.51 7.11 -12.63
C LEU A 79 -7.47 5.58 -12.77
N THR A 80 -6.98 5.08 -13.91
CA THR A 80 -6.87 3.65 -14.20
C THR A 80 -5.46 3.07 -14.01
N SER A 81 -4.50 3.88 -13.57
CA SER A 81 -3.10 3.50 -13.36
C SER A 81 -2.69 3.50 -11.89
N VAL A 82 -3.66 3.73 -10.99
CA VAL A 82 -3.47 3.74 -9.55
C VAL A 82 -4.48 2.82 -8.88
N TRP A 83 -4.13 2.43 -7.68
CA TRP A 83 -5.06 2.07 -6.63
C TRP A 83 -4.71 2.92 -5.39
N LEU A 84 -5.72 3.35 -4.64
CA LEU A 84 -5.54 4.19 -3.47
C LEU A 84 -5.74 3.35 -2.22
N GLN A 85 -4.82 3.41 -1.27
CA GLN A 85 -4.93 2.69 -0.01
C GLN A 85 -4.86 3.63 1.19
N ALA A 86 -5.53 3.28 2.28
CA ALA A 86 -5.48 4.05 3.52
C ALA A 86 -5.89 3.20 4.72
N PHE A 87 -5.41 3.60 5.90
CA PHE A 87 -5.95 3.11 7.18
C PHE A 87 -7.24 3.82 7.59
N ASP A 88 -7.38 5.11 7.26
CA ASP A 88 -8.63 5.84 7.47
C ASP A 88 -9.62 5.50 6.34
N TRP A 89 -10.52 4.57 6.61
CA TRP A 89 -11.48 4.09 5.62
C TRP A 89 -12.50 5.15 5.25
N ARG A 90 -12.67 6.22 6.05
CA ARG A 90 -13.58 7.33 5.72
C ARG A 90 -13.13 8.02 4.43
N LEU A 91 -11.82 8.11 4.23
CA LEU A 91 -11.22 8.68 3.02
C LEU A 91 -11.46 7.77 1.80
N LEU A 92 -11.34 6.46 1.96
CA LEU A 92 -11.64 5.50 0.88
C LEU A 92 -13.12 5.53 0.49
N GLN A 93 -14.03 5.64 1.46
CA GLN A 93 -15.45 5.85 1.21
C GLN A 93 -15.71 7.14 0.43
N ALA A 94 -15.03 8.24 0.79
CA ALA A 94 -15.14 9.51 0.08
C ALA A 94 -14.64 9.42 -1.37
N ILE A 95 -13.54 8.70 -1.61
CA ILE A 95 -13.00 8.45 -2.95
C ILE A 95 -13.98 7.65 -3.81
N GLN A 96 -14.54 6.56 -3.28
CA GLN A 96 -15.49 5.72 -4.01
C GLN A 96 -16.75 6.51 -4.43
N ARG A 97 -17.23 7.45 -3.59
CA ARG A 97 -18.34 8.34 -3.97
C ARG A 97 -18.02 9.26 -5.16
N LEU A 98 -16.74 9.57 -5.39
CA LEU A 98 -16.30 10.48 -6.44
C LEU A 98 -15.93 9.78 -7.75
N SER A 99 -15.57 8.50 -7.71
CA SER A 99 -15.09 7.75 -8.88
C SER A 99 -15.11 6.24 -8.66
N ASP A 100 -15.94 5.52 -9.42
CA ASP A 100 -15.95 4.04 -9.44
C ASP A 100 -14.73 3.44 -10.16
N ASP A 101 -14.03 4.23 -10.99
CA ASP A 101 -12.85 3.79 -11.74
C ASP A 101 -11.62 3.55 -10.85
N ILE A 102 -11.55 4.19 -9.68
CA ILE A 102 -10.38 4.12 -8.79
C ILE A 102 -10.55 2.92 -7.86
N PHE A 103 -9.64 1.96 -7.95
CA PHE A 103 -9.63 0.89 -6.96
C PHE A 103 -9.12 1.36 -5.60
N THR A 104 -9.77 0.89 -4.54
CA THR A 104 -9.43 1.22 -3.16
C THR A 104 -8.99 0.00 -2.37
N GLY A 105 -7.92 0.18 -1.58
CA GLY A 105 -7.29 -0.83 -0.74
C GLY A 105 -7.37 -0.49 0.74
N TYR A 106 -7.93 -1.41 1.51
CA TYR A 106 -8.29 -1.19 2.90
C TYR A 106 -7.17 -1.71 3.80
N LEU A 107 -6.36 -0.81 4.36
CA LEU A 107 -5.27 -1.17 5.26
C LEU A 107 -5.80 -1.50 6.65
N SER A 108 -5.21 -2.49 7.30
CA SER A 108 -5.59 -2.90 8.67
C SER A 108 -4.37 -3.33 9.50
N SER A 109 -4.45 -3.06 10.80
CA SER A 109 -3.55 -3.56 11.83
C SER A 109 -4.37 -3.90 13.07
N GLU A 110 -4.19 -5.10 13.63
CA GLU A 110 -4.88 -5.56 14.84
C GLU A 110 -3.99 -5.54 16.10
N ARG A 111 -2.77 -4.99 16.01
CA ARG A 111 -1.77 -5.03 17.09
C ARG A 111 -1.99 -3.95 18.15
N ASP A 112 -1.92 -4.33 19.43
CA ASP A 112 -2.29 -3.53 20.62
C ASP A 112 -1.77 -2.07 20.71
N HIS A 113 -0.69 -1.68 20.03
CA HIS A 113 -0.16 -0.31 20.08
C HIS A 113 -0.56 0.57 18.89
N ASP A 114 -0.84 -0.03 17.73
CA ASP A 114 -1.17 0.67 16.47
C ASP A 114 -2.38 0.02 15.79
N ALA A 115 -3.33 -0.47 16.60
CA ALA A 115 -4.51 -1.15 16.11
C ALA A 115 -5.45 -0.14 15.44
N THR A 116 -5.78 -0.39 14.18
CA THR A 116 -6.87 0.29 13.46
C THR A 116 -8.13 -0.56 13.44
N VAL A 117 -8.01 -1.87 13.66
CA VAL A 117 -9.11 -2.79 13.85
C VAL A 117 -9.09 -3.26 15.30
N LEU A 118 -10.21 -3.13 15.99
CA LEU A 118 -10.35 -3.56 17.38
C LEU A 118 -10.91 -4.98 17.43
N LYS A 119 -10.45 -5.77 18.40
CA LYS A 119 -10.98 -7.11 18.67
C LYS A 119 -12.45 -7.09 19.10
N GLU A 120 -12.84 -6.05 19.83
CA GLU A 120 -14.20 -5.81 20.29
C GLU A 120 -14.57 -4.33 20.13
N GLY A 121 -15.84 -4.06 19.81
CA GLY A 121 -16.35 -2.70 19.65
C GLY A 121 -16.13 -2.10 18.26
N THR A 122 -16.07 -0.77 18.22
CA THR A 122 -15.99 0.03 16.99
C THR A 122 -14.75 0.91 16.98
N SER A 123 -14.22 1.14 15.79
CA SER A 123 -13.00 1.88 15.53
C SER A 123 -13.28 3.13 14.69
N ALA A 124 -12.70 4.26 15.10
CA ALA A 124 -12.78 5.51 14.34
C ALA A 124 -12.16 5.41 12.93
N TRP A 125 -11.31 4.40 12.69
CA TRP A 125 -10.62 4.16 11.43
C TRP A 125 -11.52 3.50 10.37
N LEU A 126 -12.54 2.74 10.78
CA LEU A 126 -13.23 1.80 9.88
C LEU A 126 -14.50 2.38 9.24
N ALA A 127 -14.81 3.65 9.47
CA ALA A 127 -15.98 4.33 8.88
C ALA A 127 -17.31 3.58 9.12
N GLY A 128 -17.45 2.88 10.25
CA GLY A 128 -18.61 2.06 10.59
C GLY A 128 -18.61 0.64 10.01
N PHE A 129 -17.59 0.30 9.21
CA PHE A 129 -17.37 -1.05 8.69
C PHE A 129 -16.55 -1.92 9.67
N ASP A 130 -16.97 -1.90 10.94
CA ASP A 130 -16.34 -2.67 11.99
C ASP A 130 -16.72 -4.17 11.88
N PRO A 131 -15.78 -5.12 12.02
CA PRO A 131 -16.07 -6.56 11.86
C PRO A 131 -17.22 -7.07 12.72
N CYS A 132 -17.48 -6.46 13.88
CA CYS A 132 -18.60 -6.84 14.76
C CYS A 132 -19.98 -6.67 14.09
N HIS A 133 -20.09 -5.88 13.01
CA HIS A 133 -21.29 -5.74 12.19
C HIS A 133 -21.37 -6.76 11.03
N TYR A 134 -20.31 -7.55 10.80
CA TYR A 134 -20.15 -8.45 9.66
C TYR A 134 -19.64 -9.83 10.10
N SER A 135 -20.38 -10.51 10.97
CA SER A 135 -20.05 -11.88 11.42
C SER A 135 -18.65 -12.02 12.06
N SER A 136 -18.09 -10.93 12.59
CA SER A 136 -16.70 -10.83 13.05
C SER A 136 -15.65 -11.08 11.95
N SER A 137 -16.02 -10.91 10.69
CA SER A 137 -15.16 -11.05 9.51
C SER A 137 -14.72 -9.68 8.99
N LEU A 138 -13.42 -9.42 9.06
CA LEU A 138 -12.81 -8.24 8.44
C LEU A 138 -12.90 -8.28 6.90
N PRO A 139 -12.67 -9.42 6.22
CA PRO A 139 -12.93 -9.53 4.78
C PRO A 139 -14.37 -9.19 4.36
N GLU A 140 -15.39 -9.66 5.10
CA GLU A 140 -16.79 -9.28 4.82
C GLU A 140 -17.02 -7.78 4.96
N ALA A 141 -16.47 -7.17 6.01
CA ALA A 141 -16.55 -5.73 6.23
C ALA A 141 -15.90 -4.93 5.09
N ILE A 142 -14.71 -5.32 4.63
CA ILE A 142 -14.02 -4.68 3.50
C ILE A 142 -14.82 -4.83 2.21
N ARG A 143 -15.40 -6.01 1.97
CA ARG A 143 -16.24 -6.25 0.79
C ARG A 143 -17.49 -5.37 0.81
N ALA A 144 -18.16 -5.26 1.97
CA ALA A 144 -19.30 -4.39 2.16
C ALA A 144 -18.93 -2.90 2.00
N ALA A 145 -17.71 -2.53 2.39
CA ALA A 145 -17.15 -1.20 2.22
C ALA A 145 -16.77 -0.87 0.76
N GLY A 146 -17.00 -1.76 -0.20
CA GLY A 146 -16.65 -1.53 -1.61
C GLY A 146 -15.17 -1.76 -1.95
N GLY A 147 -14.38 -2.27 -1.00
CA GLY A 147 -12.96 -2.54 -1.21
C GLY A 147 -12.71 -3.59 -2.29
N ARG A 148 -11.59 -3.40 -3.02
CA ARG A 148 -11.08 -4.38 -3.99
C ARG A 148 -9.84 -5.10 -3.45
N PHE A 149 -9.15 -4.48 -2.51
CA PHE A 149 -7.92 -4.97 -1.92
C PHE A 149 -8.01 -4.91 -0.40
N TRP A 150 -7.48 -5.95 0.24
CA TRP A 150 -7.22 -5.96 1.66
C TRP A 150 -5.71 -5.87 1.88
N GLY A 151 -5.27 -4.87 2.66
CA GLY A 151 -3.87 -4.67 3.00
C GLY A 151 -3.56 -4.86 4.49
N PRO A 152 -3.53 -6.11 4.99
CA PRO A 152 -3.27 -6.37 6.40
C PRO A 152 -1.78 -6.28 6.75
N ALA A 153 -1.51 -5.95 8.01
CA ALA A 153 -0.24 -6.27 8.63
C ALA A 153 -0.01 -7.79 8.55
N PHE A 154 1.21 -8.20 8.20
CA PHE A 154 1.53 -9.62 7.96
C PHE A 154 1.24 -10.54 9.15
N ALA A 155 1.45 -10.03 10.36
CA ALA A 155 1.22 -10.78 11.60
C ALA A 155 -0.25 -11.15 11.83
N ASP A 156 -1.19 -10.48 11.15
CA ASP A 156 -2.62 -10.66 11.33
C ASP A 156 -3.17 -11.72 10.34
N LEU A 157 -2.33 -12.25 9.43
CA LEU A 157 -2.73 -13.19 8.41
C LEU A 157 -2.73 -14.65 8.88
N SER A 158 -3.73 -15.39 8.41
CA SER A 158 -3.74 -16.85 8.37
C SER A 158 -4.18 -17.31 6.98
N LYS A 159 -3.97 -18.59 6.66
CA LYS A 159 -4.37 -19.15 5.36
C LYS A 159 -5.88 -19.06 5.16
N GLU A 160 -6.64 -19.27 6.23
CA GLU A 160 -8.10 -19.22 6.24
C GLU A 160 -8.58 -17.80 5.93
N ARG A 161 -7.99 -16.78 6.56
CA ARG A 161 -8.34 -15.37 6.30
C ARG A 161 -8.01 -14.95 4.86
N VAL A 162 -6.87 -15.40 4.31
CA VAL A 162 -6.51 -15.14 2.91
C VAL A 162 -7.52 -15.77 1.96
N GLN A 163 -7.88 -17.04 2.20
CA GLN A 163 -8.85 -17.77 1.38
C GLN A 163 -10.26 -17.17 1.45
N GLU A 164 -10.70 -16.76 2.63
CA GLU A 164 -11.96 -16.06 2.84
C GLU A 164 -12.01 -14.76 2.02
N ALA A 165 -11.00 -13.91 2.15
CA ALA A 165 -10.91 -12.67 1.40
C ALA A 165 -10.94 -12.90 -0.12
N GLN A 166 -10.18 -13.88 -0.61
CA GLN A 166 -10.15 -14.23 -2.03
C GLN A 166 -11.49 -14.80 -2.52
N THR A 167 -12.19 -15.58 -1.71
CA THR A 167 -13.54 -16.09 -2.02
C THR A 167 -14.56 -14.95 -2.15
N LEU A 168 -14.39 -13.89 -1.36
CA LEU A 168 -15.18 -12.65 -1.44
C LEU A 168 -14.75 -11.74 -2.60
N GLY A 169 -13.76 -12.13 -3.39
CA GLY A 169 -13.26 -11.38 -4.55
C GLY A 169 -12.27 -10.27 -4.21
N LEU A 170 -11.68 -10.30 -3.01
CA LEU A 170 -10.62 -9.38 -2.60
C LEU A 170 -9.24 -9.94 -2.94
N SER A 171 -8.34 -9.08 -3.39
CA SER A 171 -6.91 -9.40 -3.47
C SER A 171 -6.20 -8.96 -2.18
N VAL A 172 -5.36 -9.83 -1.63
CA VAL A 172 -4.67 -9.62 -0.35
C VAL A 172 -3.22 -9.18 -0.58
N HIS A 173 -2.86 -7.98 -0.13
CA HIS A 173 -1.51 -7.41 -0.30
C HIS A 173 -0.92 -6.99 1.04
N THR A 174 -0.03 -7.81 1.58
CA THR A 174 0.49 -7.64 2.94
C THR A 174 1.68 -6.69 2.99
N TRP A 175 1.89 -6.07 4.15
CA TRP A 175 3.02 -5.16 4.41
C TRP A 175 3.61 -5.37 5.82
N THR A 176 4.81 -4.88 6.13
CA THR A 176 5.96 -4.72 5.23
C THR A 176 6.91 -5.87 5.51
N LEU A 177 7.24 -6.67 4.50
CA LEU A 177 8.08 -7.85 4.67
C LEU A 177 9.46 -7.56 4.12
N ASN A 178 10.48 -7.84 4.92
CA ASN A 178 11.88 -7.55 4.56
C ASN A 178 12.79 -8.77 4.71
N GLU A 179 12.27 -9.89 5.24
CA GLU A 179 13.06 -11.08 5.54
C GLU A 179 12.69 -12.27 4.65
N ASP A 180 13.68 -13.09 4.31
CA ASP A 180 13.50 -14.22 3.38
C ASP A 180 12.44 -15.20 3.90
N HIS A 181 12.46 -15.50 5.20
CA HIS A 181 11.48 -16.39 5.82
C HIS A 181 10.06 -15.80 5.74
N ALA A 182 9.91 -14.48 5.88
CA ALA A 182 8.62 -13.82 5.79
C ALA A 182 8.08 -13.85 4.36
N PHE A 183 8.94 -13.66 3.35
CA PHE A 183 8.55 -13.83 1.93
C PHE A 183 8.06 -15.25 1.65
N GLN A 184 8.79 -16.27 2.11
CA GLN A 184 8.39 -17.67 1.92
C GLN A 184 7.06 -17.98 2.60
N GLU A 185 6.83 -17.43 3.79
CA GLU A 185 5.57 -17.65 4.51
C GLU A 185 4.39 -16.92 3.84
N ALA A 186 4.56 -15.67 3.41
CA ALA A 186 3.53 -14.96 2.63
C ALA A 186 3.16 -15.71 1.35
N ILE A 187 4.14 -16.26 0.65
CA ILE A 187 3.92 -17.10 -0.54
C ILE A 187 3.09 -18.35 -0.19
N LYS A 188 3.41 -19.05 0.91
CA LYS A 188 2.66 -20.24 1.35
C LYS A 188 1.23 -19.91 1.79
N LEU A 189 1.02 -18.75 2.41
CA LEU A 189 -0.32 -18.25 2.76
C LEU A 189 -1.14 -17.90 1.51
N GLY A 190 -0.51 -17.71 0.35
CA GLY A 190 -1.17 -17.46 -0.92
C GLY A 190 -1.61 -16.01 -1.11
N VAL A 191 -0.90 -15.04 -0.52
CA VAL A 191 -1.19 -13.62 -0.72
C VAL A 191 -1.02 -13.21 -2.19
N ASN A 192 -1.76 -12.19 -2.62
CA ASN A 192 -1.71 -11.67 -3.99
C ASN A 192 -0.55 -10.68 -4.20
N GLY A 193 -0.02 -10.08 -3.14
CA GLY A 193 1.18 -9.26 -3.23
C GLY A 193 1.84 -8.94 -1.89
N ILE A 194 3.05 -8.40 -2.00
CA ILE A 194 3.94 -8.11 -0.86
C ILE A 194 4.47 -6.69 -1.04
N THR A 195 4.33 -5.87 0.01
CA THR A 195 5.05 -4.60 0.14
C THR A 195 6.36 -4.86 0.90
N SER A 196 7.48 -4.41 0.37
CA SER A 196 8.83 -4.68 0.88
C SER A 196 9.73 -3.45 0.69
N ASP A 197 10.59 -3.18 1.68
CA ASP A 197 11.68 -2.20 1.54
C ASP A 197 12.85 -2.77 0.70
N TYR A 198 12.87 -4.09 0.48
CA TYR A 198 13.84 -4.83 -0.33
C TYR A 198 13.15 -5.53 -1.52
N PRO A 199 12.69 -4.78 -2.53
CA PRO A 199 11.93 -5.33 -3.66
C PRO A 199 12.73 -6.32 -4.53
N ASP A 200 14.06 -6.18 -4.56
CA ASP A 200 14.99 -7.11 -5.21
C ASP A 200 15.02 -8.50 -4.54
N ARG A 201 15.02 -8.53 -3.20
CA ARG A 201 14.92 -9.78 -2.42
C ARG A 201 13.55 -10.42 -2.59
N ALA A 202 12.48 -9.63 -2.48
CA ALA A 202 11.11 -10.11 -2.69
C ALA A 202 10.94 -10.70 -4.11
N ARG A 203 11.47 -10.01 -5.13
CA ARG A 203 11.50 -10.51 -6.51
C ARG A 203 12.20 -11.86 -6.62
N SER A 204 13.39 -11.98 -6.02
CA SER A 204 14.18 -13.22 -6.07
C SER A 204 13.44 -14.38 -5.39
N ALA A 205 12.79 -14.13 -4.26
CA ALA A 205 11.96 -15.12 -3.56
C ALA A 205 10.77 -15.58 -4.41
N LEU A 206 10.07 -14.65 -5.07
CA LEU A 206 8.96 -14.97 -5.98
C LEU A 206 9.42 -15.80 -7.19
N GLN A 207 10.56 -15.45 -7.80
CA GLN A 207 11.13 -16.22 -8.90
C GLN A 207 11.53 -17.63 -8.47
N ALA A 208 12.17 -17.78 -7.31
CA ALA A 208 12.54 -19.08 -6.75
C ALA A 208 11.32 -19.96 -6.45
N ALA A 209 10.18 -19.35 -6.11
CA ALA A 209 8.90 -20.02 -5.92
C ALA A 209 8.13 -20.28 -7.24
N GLY A 210 8.70 -19.94 -8.40
CA GLY A 210 8.14 -20.22 -9.72
C GLY A 210 7.16 -19.16 -10.25
N PHE A 211 7.04 -18.00 -9.60
CA PHE A 211 6.21 -16.91 -10.11
C PHE A 211 6.91 -16.13 -11.23
N SER A 212 6.12 -15.71 -12.22
CA SER A 212 6.56 -14.73 -13.20
C SER A 212 6.55 -13.34 -12.57
N VAL A 213 7.66 -12.61 -12.72
CA VAL A 213 7.81 -11.24 -12.23
C VAL A 213 8.14 -10.31 -13.39
N ALA A 214 7.43 -9.18 -13.48
CA ALA A 214 7.61 -8.21 -14.56
C ALA A 214 9.05 -7.68 -14.59
N PRO A 215 9.68 -7.43 -15.75
CA PRO A 215 11.06 -6.96 -15.81
C PRO A 215 11.19 -5.57 -15.15
N PRO A 216 12.37 -5.20 -14.60
CA PRO A 216 12.58 -3.84 -14.09
C PRO A 216 12.29 -2.80 -15.17
N SER A 217 11.68 -1.68 -14.76
CA SER A 217 11.48 -0.50 -15.62
C SER A 217 12.35 0.65 -15.14
N ALA A 218 12.85 1.46 -16.08
CA ALA A 218 13.71 2.59 -15.78
C ALA A 218 13.42 3.76 -16.73
N PRO A 219 13.82 5.00 -16.38
CA PRO A 219 13.65 6.15 -17.27
C PRO A 219 14.31 5.92 -18.63
N ALA A 220 13.61 6.29 -19.71
CA ALA A 220 14.14 6.19 -21.06
C ALA A 220 15.52 6.85 -21.17
N GLY A 221 16.53 6.07 -21.59
CA GLY A 221 17.91 6.55 -21.74
C GLY A 221 18.86 6.26 -20.57
N SER A 222 18.39 5.70 -19.44
CA SER A 222 19.27 5.31 -18.32
C SER A 222 20.00 3.97 -18.52
N ALA A 223 19.73 3.27 -19.62
CA ALA A 223 20.32 1.97 -19.96
C ALA A 223 21.79 2.05 -20.42
N LYS A 224 22.68 2.69 -19.64
CA LYS A 224 24.15 2.59 -19.77
C LYS A 224 24.83 2.89 -18.43
N ALA A 225 24.72 2.02 -17.43
CA ALA A 225 25.59 2.08 -16.24
C ALA A 225 25.72 0.75 -15.46
N GLY A 226 25.47 -0.41 -16.07
CA GLY A 226 25.44 -1.68 -15.35
C GLY A 226 25.87 -2.88 -16.18
N ALA A 227 26.98 -2.77 -16.90
CA ALA A 227 27.71 -3.90 -17.46
C ALA A 227 29.15 -3.45 -17.76
N ALA A 228 30.02 -3.58 -16.77
CA ALA A 228 31.48 -3.62 -16.92
C ALA A 228 32.03 -4.48 -15.78
#